data_AF-A0A6J6XVX3-F1
#
_entry.id   AF-A0A6J6XVX3-F1
#
_cell.length_a   1.000
_cell.length_b   1.000
_cell.length_c   1.000
_cell.angle_alpha   90.00
_cell.angle_beta   90.00
_cell.angle_gamma   90.00
#
_symmetry.space_group_name_H-M   'P 1'
#
loop_
_entity.id
_entity.type
_entity.pdbx_description
1 polymer ?
#
loop_
_entity_poly.entity_id
_entity_poly.type
_entity_poly.pdbx_seq_one_letter_code
_entity_poly.pdbx_strand_id
1 'polypeptide(L)'
;MEHVPDDAAALAEFIRVLRPGGTIAITVPAEFPEKICWRLSDEYYAPKSVGGHVRIYAESELRQKMKAAGLLPGTSHRAHALHAPYWWLRCAVGPRNETNVAVKAYTKFLEWDIISAPPLTRLTEKALNPILGKSLVVYATKPIRDTALAGAQ
;
A
#
# COMPACT_ATOMS: atom_id res chain seq x y z
N MET A 1 6.81 -2.25 2.93
CA MET A 1 7.61 -3.11 2.02
C MET A 1 8.41 -2.28 1.02
N GLU A 2 7.77 -1.29 0.41
CA GLU A 2 8.25 -0.31 -0.56
C GLU A 2 9.42 0.57 -0.09
N HIS A 3 9.71 0.59 1.21
CA HIS A 3 10.86 1.28 1.81
C HIS A 3 12.00 0.35 2.22
N VAL A 4 11.76 -0.97 2.26
CA VAL A 4 12.71 -1.93 2.84
C VAL A 4 13.69 -2.39 1.76
N PRO A 5 15.01 -2.16 1.88
CA PRO A 5 15.97 -2.54 0.85
C PRO A 5 15.91 -4.04 0.50
N ASP A 6 15.87 -4.92 1.50
CA ASP A 6 15.69 -6.36 1.34
C ASP A 6 14.28 -6.77 1.78
N ASP A 7 13.34 -6.75 0.83
CA ASP A 7 11.96 -7.15 1.09
C ASP A 7 11.78 -8.66 1.26
N ALA A 8 12.68 -9.47 0.71
CA ALA A 8 12.65 -10.92 0.83
C ALA A 8 12.98 -11.35 2.26
N ALA A 9 14.03 -10.78 2.86
CA ALA A 9 14.39 -11.01 4.25
C ALA A 9 13.28 -10.54 5.21
N ALA A 10 12.70 -9.36 4.97
CA ALA A 10 11.58 -8.87 5.78
C ALA A 10 10.36 -9.80 5.71
N LEU A 11 10.02 -10.28 4.51
CA LEU A 11 8.92 -11.21 4.31
C LEU A 11 9.19 -12.57 5.00
N ALA A 12 10.42 -13.05 4.98
CA ALA A 12 10.81 -14.26 5.71
C ALA A 12 10.62 -14.09 7.22
N GLU A 13 11.01 -12.94 7.78
CA GLU A 13 10.79 -12.65 9.20
C GLU A 13 9.31 -12.55 9.56
N PHE A 14 8.48 -11.91 8.71
CA PHE A 14 7.04 -11.87 8.92
C PHE A 14 6.44 -13.28 8.97
N ILE A 15 6.89 -14.17 8.10
CA ILE A 15 6.41 -15.56 8.06
C ILE A 15 6.90 -16.35 9.26
N ARG A 16 8.13 -16.11 9.72
CA ARG A 16 8.68 -16.77 10.92
C ARG A 16 7.82 -16.49 12.15
N VAL A 17 7.42 -15.23 12.35
CA VAL A 17 6.60 -14.82 13.52
C VAL A 17 5.10 -15.10 13.35
N LEU A 18 4.62 -15.23 12.11
CA LEU A 18 3.22 -15.57 11.85
C LEU A 18 2.95 -17.03 12.26
N ARG A 19 1.94 -17.24 13.10
CA ARG A 19 1.51 -18.60 13.47
C ARG A 19 0.98 -19.37 12.24
N PRO A 20 1.11 -20.71 12.19
CA PRO A 20 0.43 -21.53 11.19
C PRO A 20 -1.08 -21.22 11.14
N GLY A 21 -1.66 -21.12 9.94
CA GLY A 21 -3.04 -20.69 9.73
C GLY A 21 -3.29 -19.19 9.96
N GLY A 22 -2.28 -18.41 10.33
CA GLY A 22 -2.39 -16.97 10.52
C GLY A 22 -2.54 -16.22 9.19
N THR A 23 -3.22 -15.07 9.24
CA THR A 23 -3.38 -14.15 8.11
C THR A 23 -2.41 -12.99 8.24
N ILE A 24 -1.80 -12.59 7.13
CA ILE A 24 -1.06 -11.34 6.99
C ILE A 24 -1.72 -10.47 5.93
N ALA A 25 -1.75 -9.16 6.17
CA ALA A 25 -2.12 -8.15 5.20
C ALA A 25 -0.90 -7.26 4.94
N ILE A 26 -0.47 -7.17 3.68
CA ILE A 26 0.61 -6.27 3.28
C ILE A 26 0.00 -5.13 2.49
N THR A 27 0.22 -3.91 2.98
CA THR A 27 -0.21 -2.67 2.33
C THR A 27 1.00 -1.99 1.69
N VAL A 28 0.85 -1.58 0.43
CA VAL A 28 1.84 -0.82 -0.35
C VAL A 28 1.13 0.27 -1.16
N PRO A 29 1.83 1.32 -1.63
CA PRO A 29 1.27 2.24 -2.60
C PRO A 29 0.78 1.51 -3.86
N ALA A 30 -0.42 1.83 -4.32
CA ALA A 30 -0.94 1.28 -5.56
C ALA A 30 -0.14 1.80 -6.75
N GLU A 31 0.21 0.90 -7.68
CA GLU A 31 1.14 1.16 -8.78
C GLU A 31 0.77 2.40 -9.61
N PHE A 32 -0.49 2.50 -10.04
CA PHE A 32 -0.92 3.58 -10.93
C PHE A 32 -0.82 4.98 -10.28
N PRO A 33 -1.45 5.23 -9.10
CA PRO A 33 -1.29 6.51 -8.42
C PRO A 33 0.16 6.85 -8.07
N GLU A 34 0.95 5.84 -7.70
CA GLU A 34 2.35 6.02 -7.31
C GLU A 34 3.24 6.43 -8.49
N LYS A 35 3.07 5.80 -9.66
CA LYS A 35 3.79 6.18 -10.89
C LYS A 35 3.52 7.63 -11.30
N ILE A 36 2.31 8.14 -11.08
CA ILE A 36 1.98 9.54 -11.36
C ILE A 36 2.76 10.46 -10.40
N CYS A 37 2.81 10.15 -9.10
CA CYS A 37 3.60 10.94 -8.15
C CYS A 37 5.08 11.00 -8.56
N TRP A 38 5.69 9.86 -8.92
CA TRP A 38 7.09 9.79 -9.35
C TRP A 38 7.35 10.59 -10.62
N ARG A 39 6.39 10.59 -11.56
CA ARG A 39 6.48 11.39 -12.78
C ARG A 39 6.37 12.90 -12.50
N LEU A 40 5.59 13.29 -11.50
CA LEU A 40 5.37 14.69 -11.16
C LEU A 40 6.51 15.29 -10.33
N SER A 41 7.18 14.50 -9.48
CA SER A 41 8.26 15.00 -8.63
C SER A 41 9.27 13.93 -8.24
N ASP A 42 10.53 14.21 -8.56
CA ASP A 42 11.68 13.41 -8.10
C ASP A 42 11.98 13.61 -6.59
N GLU A 43 11.43 14.66 -5.97
CA GLU A 43 11.52 14.93 -4.52
C GLU A 43 10.51 14.11 -3.70
N TYR A 44 9.66 13.33 -4.36
CA TYR A 44 8.66 12.49 -3.69
C TYR A 44 9.22 11.13 -3.25
N TYR A 45 10.19 10.58 -3.98
CA TYR A 45 10.68 9.22 -3.80
C TYR A 45 12.20 9.16 -3.54
N ALA A 46 12.68 8.00 -3.11
CA ALA A 46 14.10 7.80 -2.81
C ALA A 46 14.94 7.71 -4.10
N PRO A 47 16.22 8.11 -4.09
CA PRO A 47 17.02 8.51 -2.93
C PRO A 47 16.92 10.00 -2.58
N LYS A 48 16.35 10.85 -3.44
CA LYS A 48 16.29 12.30 -3.24
C LYS A 48 15.45 12.67 -2.02
N SER A 49 14.35 11.93 -1.80
CA SER A 49 13.58 11.99 -0.56
C SER A 49 14.09 10.93 0.42
N VAL A 50 14.77 11.36 1.48
CA VAL A 50 15.21 10.45 2.55
C VAL A 50 13.98 9.83 3.21
N GLY A 51 13.93 8.49 3.24
CA GLY A 51 12.76 7.76 3.73
C GLY A 51 11.61 7.66 2.71
N GLY A 52 11.76 8.15 1.49
CA GLY A 52 10.79 7.97 0.41
C GLY A 52 10.69 6.52 -0.07
N HIS A 53 9.70 6.22 -0.92
CA HIS A 53 9.56 4.89 -1.51
C HIS A 53 10.78 4.58 -2.38
N VAL A 54 11.37 3.40 -2.22
CA VAL A 54 12.51 2.93 -3.04
C VAL A 54 12.06 2.10 -4.24
N ARG A 55 10.80 1.65 -4.25
CA ARG A 55 10.20 0.83 -5.32
C ARG A 55 8.69 0.99 -5.38
N ILE A 56 8.11 0.54 -6.49
CA ILE A 56 6.68 0.42 -6.71
C ILE A 56 6.37 -1.06 -6.97
N TYR A 57 5.36 -1.61 -6.30
CA TYR A 57 4.90 -2.98 -6.55
C TYR A 57 3.70 -3.00 -7.49
N ALA A 58 3.74 -3.88 -8.48
CA ALA A 58 2.51 -4.40 -9.08
C ALA A 58 1.85 -5.41 -8.12
N GLU A 59 0.52 -5.54 -8.17
CA GLU A 59 -0.18 -6.53 -7.32
C GLU A 59 0.30 -7.96 -7.59
N SER A 60 0.52 -8.31 -8.86
CA SER A 60 1.02 -9.61 -9.28
C SER A 60 2.41 -9.91 -8.71
N GLU A 61 3.30 -8.91 -8.69
CA GLU A 61 4.64 -9.02 -8.13
C GLU A 61 4.60 -9.29 -6.63
N LEU A 62 3.80 -8.50 -5.89
CA LEU A 62 3.65 -8.69 -4.44
C LEU A 62 3.08 -10.08 -4.12
N ARG A 63 2.06 -10.53 -4.86
CA ARG A 63 1.49 -11.88 -4.74
C ARG A 63 2.54 -12.97 -5.02
N GLN A 64 3.36 -12.79 -6.05
CA GLN A 64 4.41 -13.74 -6.39
C GLN A 64 5.46 -13.83 -5.29
N LYS A 65 5.89 -12.69 -4.73
CA LYS A 65 6.82 -12.65 -3.59
C LYS A 65 6.23 -13.34 -2.35
N MET A 66 4.97 -13.05 -2.00
CA MET A 66 4.25 -13.73 -0.92
C MET A 66 4.20 -15.24 -1.12
N LYS A 67 3.87 -15.68 -2.34
CA LYS A 67 3.84 -17.11 -2.69
C LYS A 67 5.23 -17.75 -2.60
N ALA A 68 6.25 -17.10 -3.13
CA ALA A 68 7.64 -17.59 -3.09
C ALA A 68 8.16 -17.76 -1.67
N ALA A 69 7.68 -16.93 -0.73
CA ALA A 69 8.02 -17.04 0.68
C ALA A 69 7.20 -18.11 1.45
N GLY A 70 6.25 -18.78 0.78
CA GLY A 70 5.48 -19.89 1.36
C GLY A 70 4.11 -19.50 1.93
N LEU A 71 3.61 -18.30 1.63
CA LEU A 71 2.23 -17.90 1.93
C LEU A 71 1.27 -18.33 0.81
N LEU A 72 -0.02 -18.32 1.11
CA LEU A 72 -1.11 -18.51 0.15
C LEU A 72 -1.81 -17.15 -0.08
N PRO A 73 -1.48 -16.41 -1.15
CA PRO A 73 -2.13 -15.13 -1.44
C PRO A 73 -3.64 -15.31 -1.69
N GLY A 74 -4.44 -14.50 -1.02
CA GLY A 74 -5.91 -14.50 -1.07
C GLY A 74 -6.46 -13.26 -1.77
N THR A 75 -7.46 -12.63 -1.16
CA THR A 75 -8.08 -11.42 -1.72
C THR A 75 -7.15 -10.21 -1.67
N SER A 76 -7.50 -9.20 -2.45
CA SER A 76 -6.87 -7.89 -2.44
C SER A 76 -7.93 -6.82 -2.64
N HIS A 77 -7.62 -5.60 -2.22
CA HIS A 77 -8.42 -4.43 -2.58
C HIS A 77 -7.55 -3.18 -2.57
N ARG A 78 -8.10 -2.10 -3.13
CA ARG A 78 -7.51 -0.76 -3.08
C ARG A 78 -8.35 0.13 -2.17
N ALA A 79 -7.70 1.11 -1.55
CA ALA A 79 -8.33 2.03 -0.60
C ALA A 79 -7.78 3.45 -0.75
N HIS A 80 -8.50 4.42 -0.18
CA HIS A 80 -8.09 5.82 -0.05
C HIS A 80 -7.98 6.54 -1.40
N ALA A 81 -9.01 6.42 -2.24
CA ALA A 81 -9.04 7.04 -3.57
C ALA A 81 -8.89 8.57 -3.54
N LEU A 82 -9.48 9.25 -2.56
CA LEU A 82 -9.40 10.72 -2.47
C LEU A 82 -7.98 11.21 -2.12
N HIS A 83 -7.13 10.33 -1.60
CA HIS A 83 -5.74 10.67 -1.28
C HIS A 83 -4.84 10.69 -2.51
N ALA A 84 -5.18 9.98 -3.59
CA ALA A 84 -4.36 9.99 -4.81
C ALA A 84 -4.32 11.38 -5.47
N PRO A 85 -5.46 12.06 -5.77
CA PRO A 85 -5.44 13.42 -6.30
C PRO A 85 -4.74 14.44 -5.38
N TYR A 86 -4.89 14.30 -4.07
CA TYR A 86 -4.17 15.13 -3.10
C TYR A 86 -2.64 15.01 -3.27
N TRP A 87 -2.12 13.78 -3.34
CA TRP A 87 -0.69 13.54 -3.52
C TRP A 87 -0.18 13.99 -4.88
N TRP A 88 -0.98 13.86 -5.94
CA TRP A 88 -0.62 14.40 -7.25
C TRP A 88 -0.52 15.92 -7.22
N LEU A 89 -1.48 16.60 -6.56
CA LEU A 89 -1.42 18.05 -6.37
C LEU A 89 -0.17 18.45 -5.60
N ARG A 90 0.14 17.78 -4.49
CA ARG A 90 1.38 17.99 -3.72
C ARG A 90 2.62 17.82 -4.59
N CYS A 91 2.70 16.76 -5.39
CA CYS A 91 3.84 16.53 -6.26
C CYS A 91 3.97 17.60 -7.35
N ALA A 92 2.85 18.03 -7.95
CA ALA A 92 2.84 19.01 -9.03
C ALA A 92 3.29 20.41 -8.59
N VAL A 93 3.01 20.81 -7.34
CA VAL A 93 3.35 22.15 -6.82
C VAL A 93 4.63 22.17 -5.97
N GLY A 94 5.33 21.03 -5.89
CA GLY A 94 6.45 20.78 -4.99
C GLY A 94 5.98 20.07 -3.71
N PRO A 95 6.41 18.83 -3.42
CA PRO A 95 5.95 18.06 -2.26
C PRO A 95 6.09 18.75 -0.91
N ARG A 96 7.04 19.69 -0.80
CA ARG A 96 7.35 20.50 0.40
C ARG A 96 6.68 21.88 0.41
N ASN A 97 5.92 22.24 -0.63
CA ASN A 97 5.25 23.53 -0.72
C ASN A 97 3.93 23.51 0.09
N GLU A 98 4.05 23.68 1.40
CA GLU A 98 2.91 23.73 2.31
C GLU A 98 2.17 25.07 2.26
N THR A 99 2.71 26.09 1.59
CA THR A 99 2.08 27.40 1.46
C THR A 99 1.00 27.45 0.37
N ASN A 100 0.99 26.48 -0.55
CA ASN A 100 0.06 26.43 -1.68
C ASN A 100 -1.41 26.38 -1.20
N VAL A 101 -2.24 27.32 -1.69
CA VAL A 101 -3.64 27.47 -1.26
C VAL A 101 -4.49 26.25 -1.63
N ALA A 102 -4.28 25.67 -2.81
CA ALA A 102 -5.02 24.50 -3.26
C ALA A 102 -4.68 23.27 -2.40
N VAL A 103 -3.38 23.08 -2.06
CA VAL A 103 -2.95 22.04 -1.14
C VAL A 103 -3.63 22.22 0.22
N LYS A 104 -3.58 23.42 0.81
CA LYS A 104 -4.22 23.69 2.12
C LYS A 104 -5.73 23.42 2.11
N ALA A 105 -6.41 23.85 1.05
CA ALA A 105 -7.84 23.61 0.90
C ALA A 105 -8.15 22.11 0.80
N TYR A 106 -7.37 21.37 0.01
CA TYR A 106 -7.53 19.91 -0.13
C TYR A 106 -7.22 19.19 1.20
N THR A 107 -6.18 19.61 1.92
CA THR A 107 -5.85 19.07 3.25
C THR A 107 -7.04 19.21 4.21
N LYS A 108 -7.65 20.40 4.30
CA LYS A 108 -8.85 20.60 5.12
C LYS A 108 -10.03 19.73 4.71
N PHE A 109 -10.20 19.53 3.39
CA PHE A 109 -11.22 18.63 2.87
C PHE A 109 -10.97 17.17 3.32
N LEU A 110 -9.74 16.67 3.21
CA LEU A 110 -9.40 15.31 3.66
C LEU A 110 -9.52 15.16 5.18
N GLU A 111 -9.10 16.15 5.97
CA GLU A 111 -9.28 16.14 7.42
C GLU A 111 -10.77 16.04 7.79
N TRP A 112 -11.61 16.85 7.14
CA TRP A 112 -13.05 16.79 7.32
C TRP A 112 -13.65 15.45 6.89
N ASP A 113 -13.24 14.90 5.75
CA ASP A 113 -13.66 13.58 5.26
C ASP A 113 -13.31 12.46 6.25
N ILE A 114 -12.06 12.45 6.74
CA ILE A 114 -11.58 11.44 7.70
C ILE A 114 -12.40 11.49 8.99
N ILE A 115 -12.65 12.68 9.53
CA ILE A 115 -13.35 12.88 10.81
C ILE A 115 -14.86 12.64 10.65
N SER A 116 -15.48 13.24 9.64
CA SER A 116 -16.93 13.28 9.49
C SER A 116 -17.48 12.07 8.74
N ALA A 117 -16.66 11.43 7.92
CA ALA A 117 -16.98 10.22 7.18
C ALA A 117 -18.32 10.25 6.40
N PRO A 118 -18.72 11.37 5.75
CA PRO A 118 -20.09 11.51 5.26
C PRO A 118 -20.39 10.51 4.13
N PRO A 119 -21.65 10.06 3.98
CA PRO A 119 -22.01 9.05 2.98
C PRO A 119 -21.57 9.41 1.56
N LEU A 120 -21.66 10.70 1.20
CA LEU A 120 -21.21 11.19 -0.10
C LEU A 120 -19.74 10.82 -0.38
N THR A 121 -18.84 11.16 0.55
CA THR A 121 -17.42 10.86 0.42
C THR A 121 -17.12 9.37 0.49
N ARG A 122 -17.82 8.61 1.34
CA ARG A 122 -17.65 7.15 1.45
C ARG A 122 -18.08 6.40 0.19
N LEU A 123 -19.18 6.83 -0.43
CA LEU A 123 -19.65 6.26 -1.70
C LEU A 123 -18.69 6.64 -2.84
N THR A 124 -18.22 7.88 -2.85
CA THR A 124 -17.23 8.36 -3.83
C THR A 124 -15.92 7.57 -3.72
N GLU A 125 -15.37 7.41 -2.50
CA GLU A 125 -14.21 6.56 -2.21
C GLU A 125 -14.45 5.14 -2.72
N LYS A 126 -15.57 4.51 -2.36
CA LYS A 126 -15.88 3.12 -2.75
C LYS A 126 -15.93 2.95 -4.27
N ALA A 127 -16.53 3.91 -4.99
CA ALA A 127 -16.62 3.89 -6.44
C ALA A 127 -15.25 4.08 -7.12
N LEU A 128 -14.40 4.95 -6.56
CA LEU A 128 -13.10 5.30 -7.13
C LEU A 128 -11.97 4.36 -6.73
N ASN A 129 -12.08 3.67 -5.59
CA ASN A 129 -11.05 2.79 -5.03
C ASN A 129 -10.47 1.79 -6.04
N PRO A 130 -11.25 1.08 -6.88
CA PRO A 130 -10.70 0.13 -7.86
C PRO A 130 -9.67 0.73 -8.81
N ILE A 131 -9.75 2.03 -9.10
CA ILE A 131 -8.87 2.72 -10.07
C ILE A 131 -7.88 3.62 -9.34
N LEU A 132 -8.38 4.48 -8.46
CA LEU A 132 -7.63 5.58 -7.83
C LEU A 132 -7.19 5.31 -6.40
N GLY A 133 -7.55 4.18 -5.80
CA GLY A 133 -7.13 3.88 -4.43
C GLY A 133 -5.62 4.02 -4.28
N LYS A 134 -5.16 4.93 -3.42
CA LYS A 134 -3.74 5.24 -3.20
C LYS A 134 -2.98 4.04 -2.64
N SER A 135 -3.66 3.17 -1.91
CA SER A 135 -3.07 1.98 -1.29
C SER A 135 -3.63 0.71 -1.92
N LEU A 136 -2.76 -0.28 -2.09
CA LEU A 136 -3.10 -1.67 -2.41
C LEU A 136 -2.87 -2.51 -1.15
N VAL A 137 -3.87 -3.31 -0.77
CA VAL A 137 -3.78 -4.30 0.30
C VAL A 137 -3.89 -5.70 -0.29
N VAL A 138 -2.90 -6.56 -0.03
CA VAL A 138 -2.93 -7.98 -0.42
C VAL A 138 -2.92 -8.84 0.84
N TYR A 139 -3.91 -9.71 0.96
CA TYR A 139 -4.02 -10.67 2.06
C TYR A 139 -3.38 -11.99 1.66
N ALA A 140 -2.79 -12.67 2.63
CA ALA A 140 -2.36 -14.06 2.47
C ALA A 140 -2.45 -14.82 3.78
N THR A 141 -2.50 -16.14 3.71
CA THR A 141 -2.48 -17.02 4.87
C THR A 141 -1.22 -17.87 4.91
N LYS A 142 -0.71 -18.15 6.11
CA LYS A 142 0.34 -19.14 6.31
C LYS A 142 -0.30 -20.53 6.33
N PRO A 143 0.17 -21.50 5.53
CA PRO A 143 -0.34 -22.86 5.58
C PRO A 143 -0.28 -23.45 6.99
N ILE A 144 -1.31 -24.20 7.37
CA ILE A 144 -1.23 -25.12 8.50
C ILE A 144 -0.42 -26.31 7.99
N ARG A 145 0.77 -26.54 8.56
CA ARG A 145 1.46 -27.82 8.36
C ARG A 145 0.83 -28.79 9.35
N ASP A 146 0.04 -29.74 8.86
CA ASP A 146 -0.43 -30.84 9.70
C ASP A 146 0.79 -31.65 10.14
N THR A 147 1.14 -31.57 11.41
CA THR A 147 2.16 -32.42 12.06
C THR A 147 1.72 -33.89 12.21
N ALA A 148 0.67 -34.33 11.52
CA ALA A 148 0.03 -35.63 11.72
C ALA A 148 0.58 -36.79 10.86
N LEU A 149 1.70 -36.63 10.14
CA LEU A 149 2.32 -37.70 9.34
C LEU A 149 3.74 -38.09 9.77
N ALA A 150 4.24 -37.59 10.90
CA ALA A 150 5.55 -37.99 11.45
C ALA A 150 5.47 -39.14 12.47
N GLY A 151 4.47 -40.02 12.36
CA GLY A 151 4.25 -41.17 13.26
C GLY A 151 4.17 -42.52 12.55
N ALA A 152 4.53 -42.61 11.26
CA ALA A 152 4.57 -43.87 10.52
C ALA A 152 5.92 -44.03 9.82
N GLN A 153 6.91 -44.53 10.57
CA GLN A 153 8.00 -45.38 10.11
C GLN A 153 8.70 -45.98 11.33
#